data_AF-B0WZ00-F1
#
_entry.id   AF-B0WZ00-F1
#
_cell.length_a   1.000
_cell.length_b   1.000
_cell.length_c   1.000
_cell.angle_alpha   90.00
_cell.angle_beta   90.00
_cell.angle_gamma   90.00
#
_symmetry.space_group_name_H-M   'P 1'
#
loop_
_entity.id
_entity.type
_entity.pdbx_description
1 polymer ?
#
loop_
_entity_poly.entity_id
_entity_poly.type
_entity_poly.pdbx_seq_one_letter_code
_entity_poly.pdbx_strand_id
1 'polypeptide(L)'
;MESLERKYIQQFVSSSVATEVKNRLTKCYDRLLRAGTELGAPQSGTFYEIRSRGEIQAFLTAICSPTEVDPLLDVNSSRVTEWRALALRKLSSSLVGTRMMLVPLVFVSLETHQKYRIYESLLVKSVTAGSDVTFYDMKGRRFWRFDQFLDGGGFPFGIMCYAGSNGSLEYQIVGMKSVVTRTTDALFGTLSIIGSVGLIFASETSALPIGLGTTLSNIYLVARGIYNFLQVEHHSDLNPVRTTSINLLLAALNFICIGMVSMPCVVGPFQGLSASQITLLGGCAISSFFWMMQNQLNMSIGYW
;
A
#
# COMPACT_ATOMS: atom_id res chain seq x y z
N MET A 1 1.09 -7.86 22.01
CA MET A 1 1.83 -7.26 20.88
C MET A 1 2.77 -6.16 21.35
N GLU A 2 2.35 -5.23 22.22
CA GLU A 2 3.19 -4.10 22.69
C GLU A 2 4.59 -4.48 23.23
N SER A 3 4.74 -5.64 23.87
CA SER A 3 6.05 -6.09 24.40
C SER A 3 7.07 -6.43 23.31
N LEU A 4 6.60 -6.96 22.17
CA LEU A 4 7.45 -7.31 21.04
C LEU A 4 7.83 -6.05 20.25
N GLU A 5 6.89 -5.14 20.07
CA GLU A 5 7.11 -3.88 19.35
C GLU A 5 8.12 -2.99 20.08
N ARG A 6 7.96 -2.84 21.40
CA ARG A 6 8.93 -2.11 22.23
C ARG A 6 10.32 -2.72 22.15
N LYS A 7 10.43 -4.05 22.10
CA LYS A 7 11.72 -4.75 21.96
C LYS A 7 12.39 -4.43 20.62
N TYR A 8 11.66 -4.48 19.51
CA TYR A 8 12.20 -4.13 18.18
C TYR A 8 12.63 -2.67 18.10
N ILE A 9 11.82 -1.75 18.63
CA ILE A 9 12.16 -0.33 18.67
C ILE A 9 13.40 -0.10 19.54
N GLN A 10 13.49 -0.72 20.72
CA GLN A 10 14.68 -0.60 21.58
C GLN A 10 15.94 -1.12 20.89
N GLN A 11 15.88 -2.28 20.24
CA GLN A 11 16.99 -2.82 19.46
C GLN A 11 17.40 -1.85 18.34
N PHE A 12 16.43 -1.30 17.62
CA PHE A 12 16.70 -0.31 16.57
C PHE A 12 17.34 0.97 17.11
N VAL A 13 16.79 1.56 18.18
CA VAL A 13 17.32 2.79 18.80
C VAL A 13 18.76 2.60 19.30
N SER A 14 19.12 1.40 19.74
CA SER A 14 20.49 1.06 20.14
C SER A 14 21.46 0.79 18.98
N SER A 15 20.97 0.75 17.73
CA SER A 15 21.78 0.44 16.55
C SER A 15 22.45 1.66 15.92
N SER A 16 23.53 1.45 15.16
CA SER A 16 24.17 2.50 14.35
C SER A 16 23.21 3.11 13.30
N VAL A 17 22.21 2.33 12.87
CA VAL A 17 21.19 2.75 11.89
C VAL A 17 20.30 3.86 12.45
N ALA A 18 19.99 3.86 13.75
CA ALA A 18 19.21 4.94 14.35
C ALA A 18 19.92 6.30 14.27
N THR A 19 21.26 6.30 14.37
CA THR A 19 22.06 7.52 14.19
C THR A 19 22.00 7.99 12.74
N GLU A 20 22.09 7.07 11.78
CA GLU A 20 21.94 7.41 10.36
C GLU A 20 20.56 7.99 10.04
N VAL A 21 19.49 7.39 10.58
CA VAL A 21 18.12 7.88 10.42
C VAL A 21 17.95 9.28 11.00
N LYS A 22 18.49 9.54 12.19
CA LYS A 22 18.47 10.89 12.80
C LYS A 22 19.16 11.91 11.90
N ASN A 23 20.32 11.56 11.32
CA ASN A 23 21.06 12.44 10.41
C ASN A 23 20.28 12.72 9.12
N ARG A 24 19.64 11.68 8.54
CA ARG A 24 18.81 11.81 7.34
C ARG A 24 17.57 12.69 7.57
N LEU A 25 16.87 12.49 8.69
CA LEU A 25 15.74 13.33 9.07
C LEU A 25 16.15 14.79 9.28
N THR A 26 17.29 15.03 9.94
CA THR A 26 17.82 16.39 10.13
C THR A 26 18.12 17.06 8.79
N LYS A 27 18.82 16.36 7.88
CA LYS A 27 19.09 16.86 6.53
C LYS A 27 17.81 17.11 5.72
N CYS A 28 16.78 16.28 5.88
CA CYS A 28 15.48 16.49 5.25
C CYS A 28 14.82 17.78 5.78
N TYR A 29 14.85 17.98 7.10
CA TYR A 29 14.33 19.20 7.71
C TYR A 29 15.09 20.46 7.24
N ASP A 30 16.41 20.41 7.14
CA ASP A 30 17.22 21.52 6.63
C ASP A 30 16.92 21.84 5.15
N ARG A 31 16.59 20.82 4.34
CA ARG A 31 16.13 21.02 2.95
C ARG A 31 14.76 21.70 2.92
N LEU A 32 13.83 21.30 3.79
CA LEU A 32 12.51 21.91 3.91
C LEU A 32 12.60 23.39 4.30
N LEU A 33 13.41 23.72 5.31
CA LEU A 33 13.60 25.09 5.76
C LEU A 33 14.20 25.99 4.66
N ARG A 34 15.23 25.49 3.96
CA ARG A 34 15.85 26.21 2.84
C ARG A 34 14.87 26.44 1.69
N ALA A 35 14.16 25.40 1.25
CA ALA A 35 13.16 25.52 0.18
C ALA A 35 12.05 26.51 0.53
N GLY A 36 11.62 26.55 1.81
CA GLY A 36 10.63 27.53 2.28
C GLY A 36 11.12 28.97 2.17
N THR A 37 12.39 29.20 2.50
CA THR A 37 13.02 30.52 2.45
C THR A 37 13.28 30.96 1.00
N GLU A 38 13.82 30.08 0.16
CA GLU A 38 14.13 30.35 -1.25
C GLU A 38 12.88 30.64 -2.08
N LEU A 39 11.77 29.97 -1.78
CA LEU A 39 10.51 30.13 -2.51
C LEU A 39 9.57 31.16 -1.87
N GLY A 40 10.02 31.86 -0.83
CA GLY A 40 9.25 32.92 -0.16
C GLY A 40 7.93 32.44 0.44
N ALA A 41 7.83 31.15 0.78
CA ALA A 41 6.61 30.58 1.36
C ALA A 41 6.48 31.06 2.82
N PRO A 42 5.51 31.94 3.15
CA PRO A 42 5.38 32.47 4.49
C PRO A 42 5.13 31.33 5.49
N GLN A 43 6.02 31.22 6.47
CA GLN A 43 5.96 30.21 7.51
C GLN A 43 5.22 30.77 8.73
N SER A 44 4.15 30.09 9.15
CA SER A 44 3.47 30.35 10.43
C SER A 44 3.66 29.14 11.33
N GLY A 45 4.64 29.21 12.24
CA GLY A 45 5.04 28.06 13.05
C GLY A 45 5.69 26.96 12.18
N THR A 46 5.11 25.76 12.15
CA THR A 46 5.57 24.64 11.29
C THR A 46 4.79 24.51 9.97
N PHE A 47 3.89 25.46 9.69
CA PHE A 47 3.06 25.46 8.48
C PHE A 47 3.59 26.43 7.44
N TYR A 48 3.59 25.99 6.19
CA TYR A 48 3.77 26.79 4.99
C TYR A 48 2.40 27.16 4.44
N GLU A 49 2.17 28.46 4.24
CA GLU A 49 0.97 28.95 3.54
C GLU A 49 1.33 29.22 2.08
N ILE A 50 0.85 28.37 1.16
CA ILE A 50 1.14 28.49 -0.27
C ILE A 50 -0.18 28.65 -1.01
N ARG A 51 -0.27 29.68 -1.87
CA ARG A 51 -1.56 30.17 -2.38
C ARG A 51 -1.90 29.67 -3.77
N SER A 52 -0.89 29.38 -4.60
CA SER A 52 -1.11 28.93 -5.97
C SER A 52 -0.63 27.50 -6.21
N ARG A 53 -1.29 26.81 -7.13
CA ARG A 53 -0.91 25.45 -7.58
C ARG A 53 0.54 25.39 -8.08
N GLY A 54 0.99 26.43 -8.78
CA GLY A 54 2.34 26.51 -9.35
C GLY A 54 3.41 26.57 -8.28
N GLU A 55 3.19 27.37 -7.23
CA GLU A 55 4.09 27.46 -6.08
C GLU A 55 4.12 26.14 -5.29
N ILE A 56 2.98 25.48 -5.08
CA ILE A 56 2.93 24.17 -4.40
C ILE A 56 3.74 23.13 -5.17
N GLN A 57 3.58 23.09 -6.48
CA GLN A 57 4.32 22.17 -7.32
C GLN A 57 5.83 22.47 -7.32
N ALA A 58 6.23 23.73 -7.43
CA ALA A 58 7.63 24.14 -7.36
C ALA A 58 8.26 23.80 -6.00
N PHE A 59 7.54 24.07 -4.91
CA PHE A 59 7.95 23.76 -3.54
C PHE A 59 8.14 22.27 -3.32
N LEU A 60 7.15 21.44 -3.66
CA LEU A 60 7.26 19.99 -3.52
C LEU A 60 8.36 19.41 -4.42
N THR A 61 8.53 19.95 -5.64
CA THR A 61 9.59 19.50 -6.56
C THR A 61 10.99 19.83 -6.04
N ALA A 62 11.20 21.03 -5.47
CA ALA A 62 12.48 21.43 -4.90
C ALA A 62 12.89 20.52 -3.72
N ILE A 63 11.91 20.11 -2.92
CA ILE A 63 12.13 19.25 -1.76
C ILE A 63 12.34 17.78 -2.17
N CYS A 64 11.59 17.32 -3.18
CA CYS A 64 11.64 15.94 -3.68
C CYS A 64 12.71 15.72 -4.75
N SER A 65 13.54 16.73 -5.04
CA SER A 65 14.64 16.61 -6.00
C SER A 65 15.63 15.54 -5.53
N PRO A 66 15.98 14.56 -6.39
CA PRO A 66 16.63 13.34 -5.96
C PRO A 66 18.11 13.59 -5.67
N THR A 67 18.50 13.39 -4.41
CA THR A 67 19.78 12.73 -4.12
C THR A 67 19.48 11.24 -4.06
N GLU A 68 20.01 10.48 -5.02
CA GLU A 68 20.01 9.01 -5.10
C GLU A 68 18.73 8.35 -5.65
N VAL A 69 18.51 8.48 -6.97
CA VAL A 69 17.81 7.43 -7.72
C VAL A 69 18.77 6.26 -7.81
N ASP A 70 18.38 5.09 -7.29
CA ASP A 70 19.14 3.85 -7.45
C ASP A 70 19.42 3.61 -8.95
N PRO A 71 20.70 3.58 -9.39
CA PRO A 71 21.06 3.48 -10.80
C PRO A 71 20.56 2.21 -11.50
N LEU A 72 20.01 1.24 -10.75
CA LEU A 72 19.36 0.05 -11.31
C LEU A 72 17.94 0.32 -11.89
N LEU A 73 17.37 1.50 -11.69
CA LEU A 73 16.02 1.88 -12.20
C LEU A 73 16.04 2.68 -13.51
N ASP A 74 17.21 2.83 -14.12
CA ASP A 74 17.46 3.71 -15.28
C ASP A 74 16.68 3.31 -16.55
N VAL A 75 16.28 2.04 -16.68
CA VAL A 75 15.48 1.55 -17.82
C VAL A 75 14.02 2.04 -17.78
N ASN A 76 13.53 2.57 -16.65
CA ASN A 76 12.16 3.08 -16.48
C ASN A 76 12.08 4.57 -16.11
N SER A 77 13.18 5.32 -16.24
CA SER A 77 13.31 6.71 -15.80
C SER A 77 12.24 7.66 -16.37
N SER A 78 11.84 7.46 -17.63
CA SER A 78 10.77 8.26 -18.28
C SER A 78 9.39 8.05 -17.64
N ARG A 79 9.01 6.79 -17.38
CA ARG A 79 7.74 6.45 -16.72
C ARG A 79 7.74 6.94 -15.27
N VAL A 80 8.82 6.71 -14.51
CA VAL A 80 8.92 7.15 -13.11
C VAL A 80 8.75 8.67 -13.00
N THR A 81 9.33 9.43 -13.94
CA THR A 81 9.19 10.89 -14.00
C THR A 81 7.75 11.31 -14.31
N GLU A 82 7.07 10.61 -15.22
CA GLU A 82 5.66 10.86 -15.56
C GLU A 82 4.71 10.58 -14.38
N TRP A 83 4.88 9.44 -13.69
CA TRP A 83 4.09 9.10 -12.49
C TRP A 83 4.28 10.10 -11.36
N ARG A 84 5.51 10.58 -11.15
CA ARG A 84 5.82 11.63 -10.15
C ARG A 84 5.19 12.96 -10.52
N ALA A 85 5.30 13.37 -11.79
CA ALA A 85 4.65 14.60 -12.26
C ALA A 85 3.13 14.52 -12.08
N LEU A 86 2.52 13.37 -12.35
CA LEU A 86 1.09 13.14 -12.14
C LEU A 86 0.71 13.20 -10.64
N ALA A 87 1.49 12.56 -9.77
CA ALA A 87 1.28 12.58 -8.32
C ALA A 87 1.39 14.00 -7.75
N LEU A 88 2.45 14.72 -8.09
CA LEU A 88 2.67 16.11 -7.70
C LEU A 88 1.57 17.02 -8.24
N ARG A 89 1.10 16.79 -9.48
CA ARG A 89 0.03 17.59 -10.10
C ARG A 89 -1.33 17.40 -9.41
N LYS A 90 -1.62 16.20 -8.92
CA LYS A 90 -2.85 15.88 -8.16
C LYS A 90 -2.78 16.42 -6.73
N LEU A 91 -1.61 16.24 -6.10
CA LEU A 91 -1.32 16.78 -4.77
C LEU A 91 -1.46 18.30 -4.80
N SER A 92 -0.83 18.98 -5.77
CA SER A 92 -0.92 20.43 -5.90
C SER A 92 -2.33 20.95 -6.17
N SER A 93 -3.16 20.24 -6.94
CA SER A 93 -4.57 20.64 -7.12
C SER A 93 -5.42 20.44 -5.86
N SER A 94 -5.07 19.49 -5.00
CA SER A 94 -5.85 19.17 -3.80
C SER A 94 -5.49 20.07 -2.61
N LEU A 95 -4.42 20.85 -2.73
CA LEU A 95 -3.82 21.67 -1.66
C LEU A 95 -3.97 23.18 -1.91
N VAL A 96 -4.64 23.59 -2.98
CA VAL A 96 -4.87 25.02 -3.27
C VAL A 96 -5.74 25.63 -2.17
N GLY A 97 -5.24 26.72 -1.56
CA GLY A 97 -5.97 27.43 -0.50
C GLY A 97 -5.94 26.74 0.86
N THR A 98 -5.07 25.75 1.07
CA THR A 98 -4.88 25.11 2.38
C THR A 98 -3.54 25.50 3.00
N ARG A 99 -3.46 25.39 4.34
CA ARG A 99 -2.20 25.49 5.06
C ARG A 99 -1.54 24.11 5.08
N MET A 100 -0.26 24.03 4.77
CA MET A 100 0.44 22.75 4.65
C MET A 100 1.58 22.65 5.64
N MET A 101 1.69 21.51 6.30
CA MET A 101 2.86 21.13 7.08
C MET A 101 3.45 19.88 6.44
N LEU A 102 4.75 19.92 6.15
CA LEU A 102 5.47 18.77 5.65
C LEU A 102 6.07 18.00 6.82
N VAL A 103 5.81 16.70 6.85
CA VAL A 103 6.30 15.78 7.87
C VAL A 103 7.35 14.89 7.20
N PRO A 104 8.65 15.10 7.49
CA PRO A 104 9.71 14.18 7.09
C PRO A 104 9.47 12.80 7.67
N LEU A 105 9.54 11.79 6.81
CA LEU A 105 9.43 10.39 7.18
C LEU A 105 10.69 9.65 6.75
N VAL A 106 11.20 8.79 7.63
CA VAL A 106 12.24 7.83 7.27
C VAL A 106 11.73 6.44 7.62
N PHE A 107 11.61 5.61 6.61
CA PHE A 107 11.21 4.23 6.74
C PHE A 107 12.43 3.31 6.74
N VAL A 108 12.52 2.45 7.75
CA VAL A 108 13.57 1.44 7.88
C VAL A 108 12.96 0.07 7.65
N SER A 109 13.27 -0.53 6.51
CA SER A 109 12.83 -1.87 6.16
C SER A 109 13.58 -2.92 6.97
N LEU A 110 12.82 -3.85 7.57
CA LEU A 110 13.35 -5.04 8.23
C LEU A 110 13.29 -6.20 7.23
N GLU A 111 14.15 -6.18 6.21
CA GLU A 111 14.24 -7.29 5.25
C GLU A 111 14.85 -8.54 5.92
N THR A 112 14.45 -9.71 5.42
CA THR A 112 14.84 -11.04 5.92
C THR A 112 16.35 -11.34 5.88
N HIS A 113 17.18 -10.49 5.25
CA HIS A 113 18.61 -10.68 5.06
C HIS A 113 19.51 -9.71 5.87
N GLN A 114 19.05 -9.21 7.02
CA GLN A 114 19.83 -8.42 8.00
C GLN A 114 20.45 -7.10 7.51
N LYS A 115 20.22 -6.68 6.26
CA LYS A 115 20.56 -5.33 5.80
C LYS A 115 19.34 -4.43 5.94
N TYR A 116 19.41 -3.49 6.87
CA TYR A 116 18.45 -2.41 6.96
C TYR A 116 18.48 -1.61 5.66
N ARG A 117 17.33 -1.44 5.01
CA ARG A 117 17.17 -0.49 3.91
C ARG A 117 16.44 0.74 4.42
N ILE A 118 16.99 1.91 4.16
CA ILE A 118 16.45 3.18 4.63
C ILE A 118 15.86 3.93 3.44
N TYR A 119 14.61 4.34 3.58
CA TYR A 119 13.86 5.08 2.56
C TYR A 119 13.39 6.41 3.16
N GLU A 120 13.59 7.49 2.43
CA GLU A 120 13.10 8.81 2.81
C GLU A 120 11.79 9.08 2.09
N SER A 121 10.82 9.65 2.80
CA SER A 121 9.54 10.06 2.22
C SER A 121 9.02 11.30 2.94
N LEU A 122 7.92 11.85 2.43
CA LEU A 122 7.29 13.04 2.96
C LEU A 122 5.78 12.83 3.04
N LEU A 123 5.19 13.30 4.14
CA LEU A 123 3.75 13.36 4.30
C LEU A 123 3.32 14.82 4.38
N VAL A 124 2.31 15.18 3.59
CA VAL A 124 1.73 16.52 3.60
C VAL A 124 0.52 16.52 4.51
N LYS A 125 0.62 17.19 5.65
CA LYS A 125 -0.52 17.52 6.51
C LYS A 125 -1.14 18.83 6.02
N SER A 126 -2.31 18.73 5.42
CA SER A 126 -3.12 19.86 4.96
C SER A 126 -4.14 20.23 6.03
N VAL A 127 -4.33 21.53 6.26
CA VAL A 127 -5.36 22.09 7.14
C VAL A 127 -6.19 23.07 6.31
N THR A 128 -7.49 22.79 6.20
CA THR A 128 -8.43 23.67 5.49
C THR A 128 -8.83 24.86 6.36
N ALA A 129 -9.46 25.88 5.77
CA ALA A 129 -9.99 27.03 6.51
C ALA A 129 -11.01 26.65 7.60
N GLY A 130 -11.69 25.50 7.44
CA GLY A 130 -12.61 24.92 8.44
C GLY A 130 -11.92 24.17 9.58
N SER A 131 -10.58 24.16 9.63
CA SER A 131 -9.75 23.36 10.55
C SER A 131 -9.80 21.84 10.33
N ASP A 132 -10.34 21.38 9.19
CA ASP A 132 -10.25 19.96 8.84
C ASP A 132 -8.81 19.60 8.48
N VAL A 133 -8.31 18.53 9.10
CA VAL A 133 -6.97 18.02 8.87
C VAL A 133 -7.05 16.85 7.90
N THR A 134 -6.19 16.87 6.89
CA THR A 134 -6.07 15.79 5.92
C THR A 134 -4.61 15.52 5.63
N PHE A 135 -4.24 14.25 5.52
CA PHE A 135 -2.88 13.82 5.22
C PHE A 135 -2.80 13.32 3.78
N TYR A 136 -1.73 13.68 3.09
CA TYR A 136 -1.46 13.22 1.74
C TYR A 136 -0.05 12.65 1.66
N ASP A 137 0.09 11.48 1.08
CA ASP A 137 1.41 10.94 0.77
C ASP A 137 1.96 11.51 -0.54
N MET A 138 3.21 11.18 -0.86
CA MET A 138 3.83 11.59 -2.13
C MET A 138 3.20 10.96 -3.38
N LYS A 139 2.31 9.98 -3.21
CA LYS A 139 1.47 9.41 -4.28
C LYS A 139 0.14 10.14 -4.39
N GLY A 140 -0.10 11.20 -3.63
CA GLY A 140 -1.36 11.94 -3.66
C GLY A 140 -2.57 11.16 -3.13
N ARG A 141 -2.34 10.07 -2.39
CA ARG A 141 -3.38 9.35 -1.65
C ARG A 141 -3.78 10.16 -0.43
N ARG A 142 -5.08 10.27 -0.20
CA ARG A 142 -5.67 11.06 0.88
C ARG A 142 -6.01 10.17 2.09
N PHE A 143 -5.64 10.63 3.28
CA PHE A 143 -5.94 9.99 4.55
C PHE A 143 -6.52 11.02 5.52
N TRP A 144 -7.52 10.63 6.31
CA TRP A 144 -8.17 11.54 7.26
C TRP A 144 -7.45 11.56 8.62
N ARG A 145 -6.67 10.52 8.91
CA ARG A 145 -5.90 10.36 10.15
C ARG A 145 -4.49 9.87 9.85
N PHE A 146 -3.54 10.24 10.70
CA PHE A 146 -2.15 9.81 10.58
C PHE A 146 -2.03 8.28 10.73
N ASP A 147 -2.75 7.66 11.67
CA ASP A 147 -2.76 6.20 11.85
C ASP A 147 -3.28 5.47 10.60
N GLN A 148 -4.24 6.08 9.89
CA GLN A 148 -4.77 5.53 8.65
C GLN A 148 -3.71 5.53 7.54
N PHE A 149 -2.83 6.53 7.52
CA PHE A 149 -1.69 6.56 6.60
C PHE A 149 -0.69 5.45 6.94
N LEU A 150 -0.36 5.26 8.22
CA LEU A 150 0.59 4.23 8.65
C LEU A 150 0.10 2.80 8.36
N ASP A 151 -1.20 2.56 8.53
CA ASP A 151 -1.83 1.28 8.22
C ASP A 151 -2.10 1.07 6.72
N GLY A 152 -2.58 2.12 6.04
CA GLY A 152 -3.08 2.09 4.66
C GLY A 152 -2.05 2.48 3.61
N GLY A 153 -0.88 2.97 4.02
CA GLY A 153 0.19 3.43 3.14
C GLY A 153 0.85 2.29 2.34
N GLY A 154 0.60 1.04 2.71
CA GLY A 154 1.12 -0.14 2.01
C GLY A 154 2.59 -0.42 2.32
N PHE A 155 3.10 0.09 3.44
CA PHE A 155 4.48 -0.10 3.88
C PHE A 155 4.78 -1.60 4.11
N PRO A 156 6.02 -2.05 3.83
CA PRO A 156 6.51 -3.34 4.23
C PRO A 156 6.77 -3.31 5.72
N PHE A 157 7.00 -4.49 6.28
CA PHE A 157 7.31 -4.60 7.69
C PHE A 157 8.61 -3.86 8.01
N GLY A 158 8.53 -2.93 8.95
CA GLY A 158 9.66 -2.09 9.31
C GLY A 158 9.29 -1.04 10.35
N ILE A 159 10.18 -0.06 10.50
CA ILE A 159 10.05 1.03 11.47
C ILE A 159 9.93 2.33 10.70
N MET A 160 8.79 3.01 10.87
CA MET A 160 8.60 4.38 10.43
C MET A 160 9.13 5.33 11.51
N CYS A 161 9.98 6.26 11.11
CA CYS A 161 10.59 7.27 11.98
C CYS A 161 10.15 8.66 11.51
N TYR A 162 9.68 9.50 12.43
CA TYR A 162 9.17 10.83 12.10
C TYR A 162 9.33 11.82 13.24
N ALA A 163 9.32 13.12 12.92
CA ALA A 163 9.40 14.15 13.93
C ALA A 163 8.05 14.31 14.65
N GLY A 164 8.05 14.13 15.96
CA GLY A 164 6.93 14.38 16.86
C GLY A 164 6.64 15.87 17.03
N SER A 165 5.50 16.18 17.64
CA SER A 165 5.05 17.56 17.90
C SER A 165 6.02 18.38 18.77
N ASN A 166 6.76 17.70 19.64
CA ASN A 166 7.74 18.31 20.55
C ASN A 166 9.17 18.32 19.98
N GLY A 167 9.34 17.99 18.70
CA GLY A 167 10.65 17.85 18.05
C GLY A 167 11.41 16.57 18.43
N SER A 168 10.83 15.70 19.27
CA SER A 168 11.35 14.37 19.55
C SER A 168 11.20 13.46 18.33
N LEU A 169 12.15 12.53 18.16
CA LEU A 169 12.03 11.49 17.15
C LEU A 169 11.06 10.42 17.64
N GLU A 170 9.97 10.21 16.91
CA GLU A 170 8.98 9.18 17.16
C GLU A 170 9.20 7.98 16.24
N TYR A 171 8.86 6.80 16.75
CA TYR A 171 9.08 5.52 16.08
C TYR A 171 7.82 4.68 16.14
N GLN A 172 7.45 4.09 15.02
CA GLN A 172 6.31 3.20 14.96
C GLN A 172 6.58 2.03 14.03
N ILE A 173 6.21 0.84 14.47
CA ILE A 173 6.25 -0.34 13.62
C ILE A 173 5.10 -0.27 12.64
N VAL A 174 5.42 -0.40 11.35
CA VAL A 174 4.45 -0.36 10.26
C VAL A 174 4.56 -1.62 9.42
N GLY A 175 3.53 -1.86 8.59
CA GLY A 175 3.54 -2.95 7.64
C GLY A 175 3.28 -4.35 8.20
N MET A 176 3.13 -4.52 9.52
CA MET A 176 2.74 -5.82 10.11
C MET A 176 1.36 -6.27 9.59
N LYS A 177 0.37 -5.37 9.63
CA LYS A 177 -0.96 -5.63 9.07
C LYS A 177 -0.91 -5.95 7.58
N SER A 178 -0.03 -5.26 6.84
CA SER A 178 0.22 -5.52 5.42
C SER A 178 0.79 -6.92 5.20
N VAL A 179 1.78 -7.34 5.99
CA VAL A 179 2.34 -8.70 5.94
C VAL A 179 1.28 -9.75 6.27
N VAL A 180 0.57 -9.62 7.39
CA VAL A 180 -0.48 -10.57 7.80
C VAL A 180 -1.54 -10.68 6.70
N THR A 181 -2.03 -9.56 6.20
CA THR A 181 -3.06 -9.54 5.15
C THR A 181 -2.54 -10.18 3.87
N ARG A 182 -1.31 -9.89 3.44
CA ARG A 182 -0.70 -10.50 2.24
C ARG A 182 -0.47 -11.99 2.39
N THR A 183 0.04 -12.44 3.53
CA THR A 183 0.23 -13.88 3.81
C THR A 183 -1.12 -14.59 3.81
N THR A 184 -2.15 -13.95 4.36
CA THR A 184 -3.51 -14.49 4.36
C THR A 184 -4.09 -14.53 2.94
N ASP A 185 -3.95 -13.46 2.16
CA ASP A 185 -4.36 -13.39 0.75
C ASP A 185 -3.64 -14.47 -0.10
N ALA A 186 -2.34 -14.68 0.13
CA ALA A 186 -1.56 -15.70 -0.58
C ALA A 186 -1.97 -17.13 -0.17
N LEU A 187 -2.23 -17.36 1.12
CA LEU A 187 -2.69 -18.65 1.63
C LEU A 187 -4.06 -19.00 1.03
N PHE A 188 -5.04 -18.11 1.11
CA PHE A 188 -6.38 -18.34 0.55
C PHE A 188 -6.36 -18.40 -0.98
N GLY A 189 -5.51 -17.60 -1.64
CA GLY A 189 -5.27 -17.73 -3.09
C GLY A 189 -4.73 -19.11 -3.46
N THR A 190 -3.76 -19.62 -2.71
CA THR A 190 -3.17 -20.96 -2.93
C THR A 190 -4.19 -22.07 -2.67
N LEU A 191 -4.95 -21.97 -1.57
CA LEU A 191 -6.04 -22.91 -1.26
C LEU A 191 -7.11 -22.90 -2.35
N SER A 192 -7.44 -21.73 -2.90
CA SER A 192 -8.38 -21.64 -4.02
C SER A 192 -7.85 -22.31 -5.29
N ILE A 193 -6.58 -22.13 -5.63
CA ILE A 193 -5.93 -22.78 -6.77
C ILE A 193 -5.90 -24.30 -6.59
N ILE A 194 -5.35 -24.78 -5.47
CA ILE A 194 -5.22 -26.21 -5.16
C ILE A 194 -6.61 -26.85 -5.12
N GLY A 195 -7.56 -26.17 -4.51
CA GLY A 195 -8.94 -26.63 -4.39
C GLY A 195 -9.66 -26.74 -5.73
N SER A 196 -9.54 -25.71 -6.58
CA SER A 196 -10.14 -25.70 -7.93
C SER A 196 -9.55 -26.79 -8.83
N VAL A 197 -8.23 -27.00 -8.79
CA VAL A 197 -7.57 -28.09 -9.52
C VAL A 197 -7.91 -29.44 -8.90
N GLY A 198 -7.91 -29.53 -7.58
CA GLY A 198 -8.20 -30.75 -6.82
C GLY A 198 -9.60 -31.28 -7.10
N LEU A 199 -10.60 -30.41 -7.23
CA LEU A 199 -11.97 -30.78 -7.58
C LEU A 199 -12.11 -31.44 -8.96
N ILE A 200 -11.18 -31.21 -9.89
CA ILE A 200 -11.18 -31.87 -11.20
C ILE A 200 -10.83 -33.35 -11.06
N PHE A 201 -9.97 -33.68 -10.11
CA PHE A 201 -9.43 -35.03 -9.92
C PHE A 201 -9.96 -35.73 -8.65
N ALA A 202 -10.79 -35.05 -7.86
CA ALA A 202 -11.30 -35.55 -6.60
C ALA A 202 -12.28 -36.70 -6.81
N SER A 203 -12.07 -37.79 -6.06
CA SER A 203 -13.09 -38.83 -5.88
C SER A 203 -14.25 -38.33 -5.01
N GLU A 204 -15.41 -38.99 -5.10
CA GLU A 204 -16.67 -38.58 -4.44
C GLU A 204 -16.53 -38.28 -2.93
N THR A 205 -15.69 -39.04 -2.21
CA THR A 205 -15.46 -38.86 -0.76
C THR A 205 -14.54 -37.70 -0.42
N SER A 206 -13.61 -37.35 -1.32
CA SER A 206 -12.66 -36.24 -1.17
C SER A 206 -13.19 -34.91 -1.71
N ALA A 207 -14.23 -34.93 -2.56
CA ALA A 207 -14.75 -33.73 -3.21
C ALA A 207 -15.42 -32.75 -2.24
N LEU A 208 -16.12 -33.25 -1.22
CA LEU A 208 -16.82 -32.42 -0.23
C LEU A 208 -15.87 -31.55 0.62
N PRO A 209 -14.84 -32.10 1.30
CA PRO A 209 -13.92 -31.26 2.09
C PRO A 209 -13.10 -30.29 1.22
N ILE A 210 -12.72 -30.70 0.01
CA ILE A 210 -12.01 -29.82 -0.94
C ILE A 210 -12.94 -28.69 -1.40
N GLY A 211 -14.20 -29.00 -1.75
CA GLY A 211 -15.21 -28.03 -2.14
C GLY A 211 -15.44 -26.97 -1.07
N LEU A 212 -15.67 -27.39 0.18
CA LEU A 212 -15.88 -26.47 1.30
C LEU A 212 -14.67 -25.55 1.55
N GLY A 213 -13.46 -26.11 1.58
CA GLY A 213 -12.24 -25.31 1.77
C GLY A 213 -12.03 -24.27 0.66
N THR A 214 -12.31 -24.66 -0.58
CA THR A 214 -12.21 -23.78 -1.76
C THR A 214 -13.28 -22.69 -1.74
N THR A 215 -14.52 -23.04 -1.40
CA THR A 215 -15.63 -22.08 -1.27
C THR A 215 -15.34 -21.04 -0.19
N LEU A 216 -14.89 -21.46 1.01
CA LEU A 216 -14.52 -20.53 2.08
C LEU A 216 -13.36 -19.62 1.66
N SER A 217 -12.36 -20.18 0.96
CA SER A 217 -11.24 -19.39 0.43
C SER A 217 -11.71 -18.34 -0.57
N ASN A 218 -12.61 -18.70 -1.48
CA ASN A 218 -13.16 -17.75 -2.46
C ASN A 218 -14.06 -16.70 -1.82
N ILE A 219 -14.86 -17.04 -0.79
CA ILE A 219 -15.65 -16.06 -0.03
C ILE A 219 -14.72 -15.01 0.59
N TYR A 220 -13.59 -15.44 1.18
CA TYR A 220 -12.59 -14.53 1.71
C TYR A 220 -12.04 -13.59 0.62
N LEU A 221 -11.65 -14.14 -0.54
CA LEU A 221 -11.11 -13.35 -1.66
C LEU A 221 -12.13 -12.35 -2.23
N VAL A 222 -13.41 -12.72 -2.31
CA VAL A 222 -14.50 -11.80 -2.71
C VAL A 222 -14.63 -10.66 -1.70
N ALA A 223 -14.73 -10.98 -0.40
CA ALA A 223 -14.86 -9.97 0.65
C ALA A 223 -13.66 -9.01 0.64
N ARG A 224 -12.45 -9.55 0.40
CA ARG A 224 -11.22 -8.76 0.25
C ARG A 224 -11.26 -7.86 -0.99
N GLY A 225 -11.76 -8.35 -2.12
CA GLY A 225 -11.97 -7.56 -3.34
C GLY A 225 -12.92 -6.39 -3.15
N ILE A 226 -14.06 -6.64 -2.50
CA ILE A 226 -15.04 -5.60 -2.17
C ILE A 226 -14.43 -4.58 -1.20
N TYR A 227 -13.72 -5.04 -0.17
CA TYR A 227 -13.05 -4.14 0.77
C TYR A 227 -12.01 -3.26 0.08
N ASN A 228 -11.17 -3.83 -0.79
CA ASN A 228 -10.18 -3.08 -1.57
C ASN A 228 -10.85 -2.08 -2.52
N PHE A 229 -11.99 -2.43 -3.12
CA PHE A 229 -12.80 -1.53 -3.93
C PHE A 229 -13.28 -0.32 -3.11
N LEU A 230 -13.91 -0.55 -1.95
CA LEU A 230 -14.40 0.52 -1.07
C LEU A 230 -13.25 1.39 -0.53
N GLN A 231 -12.08 0.78 -0.30
CA GLN A 231 -10.89 1.53 0.10
C GLN A 231 -10.36 2.45 -0.99
N VAL A 232 -10.38 2.06 -2.28
CA VAL A 232 -9.96 2.93 -3.39
C VAL A 232 -10.92 4.11 -3.57
N GLU A 233 -12.21 3.91 -3.29
CA GLU A 233 -13.18 5.01 -3.29
C GLU A 233 -12.91 6.02 -2.16
N HIS A 234 -12.50 5.54 -0.98
CA HIS A 234 -12.15 6.39 0.17
C HIS A 234 -10.77 7.07 0.05
N HIS A 235 -9.78 6.36 -0.48
CA HIS A 235 -8.42 6.84 -0.70
C HIS A 235 -8.28 7.08 -2.20
N SER A 236 -8.56 8.30 -2.65
CA SER A 236 -8.50 8.65 -4.07
C SER A 236 -7.11 8.34 -4.66
N ASP A 237 -6.93 7.14 -5.21
CA ASP A 237 -5.67 6.68 -5.80
C ASP A 237 -5.37 7.42 -7.12
N LEU A 238 -4.14 7.36 -7.62
CA LEU A 238 -3.73 8.05 -8.87
C LEU A 238 -4.37 7.44 -10.13
N ASN A 239 -4.89 6.22 -10.04
CA ASN A 239 -5.52 5.56 -11.17
C ASN A 239 -6.67 4.65 -10.70
N PRO A 240 -7.72 5.23 -10.08
CA PRO A 240 -8.77 4.44 -9.44
C PRO A 240 -9.44 3.55 -10.47
N VAL A 241 -9.65 4.03 -11.70
CA VAL A 241 -10.33 3.26 -12.77
C VAL A 241 -9.63 1.93 -13.04
N ARG A 242 -8.30 1.88 -13.18
CA ARG A 242 -7.60 0.62 -13.53
C ARG A 242 -7.57 -0.36 -12.36
N THR A 243 -7.28 0.12 -11.15
CA THR A 243 -7.17 -0.73 -9.95
C THR A 243 -8.55 -1.21 -9.48
N THR A 244 -9.56 -0.34 -9.53
CA THR A 244 -10.95 -0.62 -9.18
C THR A 244 -11.59 -1.61 -10.16
N SER A 245 -11.38 -1.44 -11.48
CA SER A 245 -11.92 -2.36 -12.49
C SER A 245 -11.36 -3.77 -12.34
N ILE A 246 -10.04 -3.88 -12.07
CA ILE A 246 -9.38 -5.18 -11.89
C ILE A 246 -9.84 -5.85 -10.59
N ASN A 247 -9.89 -5.11 -9.48
CA ASN A 247 -10.35 -5.66 -8.20
C ASN A 247 -11.81 -6.13 -8.27
N LEU A 248 -12.69 -5.38 -8.95
CA LEU A 248 -14.09 -5.75 -9.13
C LEU A 248 -14.24 -6.95 -10.07
N LEU A 249 -13.47 -7.00 -11.16
CA LEU A 249 -13.44 -8.13 -12.08
C LEU A 249 -13.01 -9.42 -11.36
N LEU A 250 -11.93 -9.35 -10.56
CA LEU A 250 -11.46 -10.50 -9.79
C LEU A 250 -12.44 -10.91 -8.69
N ALA A 251 -13.11 -9.95 -8.03
CA ALA A 251 -14.19 -10.26 -7.08
C ALA A 251 -15.37 -10.95 -7.77
N ALA A 252 -15.79 -10.48 -8.95
CA ALA A 252 -16.86 -11.11 -9.73
C ALA A 252 -16.49 -12.53 -10.19
N LEU A 253 -15.24 -12.73 -10.65
CA LEU A 253 -14.74 -14.05 -11.02
C LEU A 253 -14.72 -15.01 -9.81
N ASN A 254 -14.23 -14.57 -8.66
CA ASN A 254 -14.27 -15.38 -7.44
C ASN A 254 -15.71 -15.69 -6.98
N PHE A 255 -16.66 -14.79 -7.22
CA PHE A 255 -18.08 -15.04 -6.94
C PHE A 255 -18.68 -16.13 -7.85
N ILE A 256 -18.33 -16.12 -9.13
CA ILE A 256 -18.70 -17.18 -10.08
C ILE A 256 -18.09 -18.52 -9.64
N CYS A 257 -16.84 -18.49 -9.14
CA CYS A 257 -16.16 -19.68 -8.62
C CYS A 257 -16.84 -20.25 -7.37
N ILE A 258 -17.35 -19.41 -6.46
CA ILE A 258 -18.13 -19.87 -5.29
C ILE A 258 -19.30 -20.73 -5.75
N GLY A 259 -20.14 -20.21 -6.66
CA GLY A 259 -21.34 -20.91 -7.11
C GLY A 259 -21.06 -22.28 -7.72
N MET A 260 -19.92 -22.41 -8.41
CA MET A 260 -19.55 -23.63 -9.12
C MET A 260 -18.87 -24.65 -8.20
N VAL A 261 -17.98 -24.18 -7.34
CA VAL A 261 -17.28 -25.03 -6.37
C VAL A 261 -18.21 -25.47 -5.22
N SER A 262 -19.32 -24.75 -4.98
CA SER A 262 -20.36 -25.16 -4.03
C SER A 262 -21.38 -26.16 -4.60
N MET A 263 -21.48 -26.33 -5.93
CA MET A 263 -22.40 -27.31 -6.54
C MET A 263 -22.28 -28.74 -5.98
N PRO A 264 -21.09 -29.32 -5.74
CA PRO A 264 -20.99 -30.66 -5.18
C PRO A 264 -21.46 -30.74 -3.72
N CYS A 265 -21.55 -29.60 -3.02
CA CYS A 265 -22.09 -29.51 -1.67
C CYS A 265 -23.64 -29.45 -1.65
N VAL A 266 -24.27 -29.03 -2.76
CA VAL A 266 -25.73 -28.83 -2.87
C VAL A 266 -26.40 -29.95 -3.65
N VAL A 267 -25.74 -30.48 -4.68
CA VAL A 267 -26.33 -31.42 -5.65
C VAL A 267 -25.72 -32.84 -5.53
N GLY A 268 -24.68 -33.01 -4.71
CA GLY A 268 -23.90 -34.26 -4.60
C GLY A 268 -22.64 -34.25 -5.46
N PRO A 269 -21.70 -35.20 -5.26
CA PRO A 269 -20.40 -35.20 -5.92
C PRO A 269 -20.54 -35.22 -7.45
N PHE A 270 -19.66 -34.51 -8.14
CA PHE A 270 -19.68 -34.38 -9.60
C PHE A 270 -19.38 -35.73 -10.28
N GLN A 271 -20.41 -36.48 -10.66
CA GLN A 271 -20.24 -37.54 -11.66
C GLN A 271 -20.17 -36.91 -13.05
N GLY A 272 -18.98 -36.95 -13.65
CA GLY A 272 -18.74 -36.50 -15.03
C GLY A 272 -18.81 -34.98 -15.18
N LEU A 273 -17.77 -34.27 -14.75
CA LEU A 273 -17.62 -32.84 -15.04
C LEU A 273 -17.69 -32.62 -16.56
N SER A 274 -18.60 -31.75 -17.01
CA SER A 274 -18.66 -31.37 -18.42
C SER A 274 -17.42 -30.56 -18.81
N ALA A 275 -17.09 -30.54 -20.10
CA ALA A 275 -15.98 -29.73 -20.62
C ALA A 275 -16.10 -28.23 -20.23
N SER A 276 -17.34 -27.71 -20.11
CA SER A 276 -17.58 -26.35 -19.64
C SER A 276 -17.24 -26.17 -18.15
N GLN A 277 -17.56 -27.14 -17.30
CA GLN A 277 -17.23 -27.09 -15.86
C GLN A 277 -15.70 -27.18 -15.62
N ILE A 278 -15.00 -28.04 -16.36
CA ILE A 278 -13.53 -28.14 -16.29
C ILE A 278 -12.87 -26.83 -16.73
N THR A 279 -13.32 -26.26 -17.85
CA THR A 279 -12.81 -24.98 -18.36
C THR A 279 -13.02 -23.85 -17.35
N LEU A 280 -14.17 -23.84 -16.68
CA LEU A 280 -14.50 -22.81 -15.71
C LEU A 280 -13.69 -22.95 -14.41
N LEU A 281 -13.48 -24.17 -13.90
CA LEU A 281 -12.58 -24.44 -12.76
C LEU A 281 -11.13 -24.05 -13.08
N GLY A 282 -10.68 -24.31 -14.32
CA GLY A 282 -9.40 -23.80 -14.81
C GLY A 282 -9.34 -22.27 -14.80
N GLY A 283 -10.40 -21.60 -15.24
CA GLY A 283 -10.55 -20.14 -15.15
C GLY A 283 -10.49 -19.60 -13.71
N CYS A 284 -11.08 -20.31 -12.75
CA CYS A 284 -11.02 -19.98 -11.33
C CYS A 284 -9.61 -20.06 -10.75
N ALA A 285 -8.87 -21.11 -11.10
CA ALA A 285 -7.47 -21.25 -10.72
C ALA A 285 -6.61 -20.13 -11.31
N ILE A 286 -6.83 -19.78 -12.58
CA ILE A 286 -6.14 -18.67 -13.25
C ILE A 286 -6.47 -17.32 -12.59
N SER A 287 -7.74 -17.05 -12.29
CA SER A 287 -8.17 -15.82 -11.59
C SER A 287 -7.51 -15.68 -10.22
N SER A 288 -7.49 -16.77 -9.44
CA SER A 288 -6.84 -16.80 -8.12
C SER A 288 -5.33 -16.63 -8.22
N PHE A 289 -4.70 -17.17 -9.27
CA PHE A 289 -3.30 -16.93 -9.58
C PHE A 289 -3.02 -15.46 -9.92
N PHE A 290 -3.86 -14.83 -10.74
CA PHE A 290 -3.74 -13.40 -11.05
C PHE A 290 -3.91 -12.51 -9.80
N TRP A 291 -4.86 -12.86 -8.90
CA TRP A 291 -5.01 -12.18 -7.61
C TRP A 291 -3.74 -12.26 -6.77
N MET A 292 -3.15 -13.45 -6.66
CA MET A 292 -1.90 -13.67 -5.95
C MET A 292 -0.76 -12.86 -6.58
N MET A 293 -0.62 -12.87 -7.91
CA MET A 293 0.41 -12.13 -8.64
C MET A 293 0.26 -10.61 -8.50
N GLN A 294 -0.95 -10.06 -8.54
CA GLN A 294 -1.19 -8.63 -8.36
C GLN A 294 -0.77 -8.18 -6.95
N ASN A 295 -1.07 -8.97 -5.92
CA ASN A 295 -0.66 -8.67 -4.55
C ASN A 295 0.86 -8.76 -4.35
N GLN A 296 1.54 -9.66 -5.08
CA GLN A 296 2.99 -9.80 -5.08
C GLN A 296 3.69 -8.69 -5.89
N LEU A 297 3.13 -8.26 -7.03
CA LEU A 297 3.70 -7.18 -7.87
C LEU A 297 3.57 -5.80 -7.21
N ASN A 298 2.52 -5.58 -6.42
CA ASN A 298 2.43 -4.41 -5.55
C ASN A 298 3.57 -4.35 -4.50
N MET A 299 4.34 -5.43 -4.30
CA MET A 299 5.53 -5.43 -3.44
C MET A 299 6.75 -4.78 -4.09
N SER A 300 6.93 -4.87 -5.41
CA SER A 300 8.18 -4.47 -6.08
C SER A 300 8.17 -3.02 -6.59
N ILE A 301 7.00 -2.49 -6.92
CA ILE A 301 6.83 -1.14 -7.47
C ILE A 301 6.59 -0.10 -6.35
N GLY A 302 6.50 -0.56 -5.10
CA GLY A 302 5.96 0.22 -3.97
C GLY A 302 6.85 1.33 -3.39
N TYR A 303 8.15 1.39 -3.69
CA TYR A 303 9.10 2.23 -2.95
C TYR A 303 9.63 3.41 -3.76
N TRP A 304 8.91 4.52 -3.64
CA TRP A 304 9.39 5.89 -3.84
C TRP A 304 8.58 6.81 -2.93
#